data_AF-A0ABD7TQI7-F1
#
_entry.id   AF-A0ABD7TQI7-F1
#
_cell.length_a   1.000
_cell.length_b   1.000
_cell.length_c   1.000
_cell.angle_alpha   90.00
_cell.angle_beta   90.00
_cell.angle_gamma   90.00
#
_symmetry.space_group_name_H-M   'P 1'
#
loop_
_entity.id
_entity.type
_entity.pdbx_description
1 polymer ?
#
loop_
_entity_poly.entity_id
_entity_poly.type
_entity_poly.pdbx_seq_one_letter_code
_entity_poly.pdbx_strand_id
1 'polypeptide(L)'
;MSCWEVLGLTRDADTRTIKRQYAVLLKQHRPDEDPSGFQRLREAYEHALEWHRFDAAADSPQPVPVDIVQPATHEADTRGEQAQALIAGATASDLANRYRQAMDSDCADAFEALLLQRCLISADPAFSEWAVTHLHWLSPWQREVPNCLPEYRLGVLLEQMFTHVEQRLVGLLDQQQVEAFKAALTELNHTEWLKPLARHARINDLLARTLLASRFWSEALFDTLCAQQAWSDKELENPCPEPEWSQLKARNALERFKAHTFAQASLDSRDAQCRAARLLFGDMPLEQRQRFARRFGEPDWNACRTLSETLLNQFPSLCALTPGGDPYFWRDWERATRPWPMFVALLGMAAGWAVRDQQVTDHTLMETLGMAPTWAFLITIPALMILAIWRPATDGYGEIDDRLAPLSRWLSFRRPSPLFIREILPCWLLGALIWVILGPYAFIGYGVSLQALGIAQRLFGRRG
;
A
#
# COMPACT_ATOMS: atom_id res chain seq x y z
N MET A 1 -40.05 26.56 31.40
CA MET A 1 -40.32 26.37 32.84
C MET A 1 -39.07 26.78 33.59
N SER A 2 -39.21 27.56 34.65
CA SER A 2 -38.05 27.93 35.47
C SER A 2 -37.57 26.72 36.28
N CYS A 3 -36.27 26.60 36.57
CA CYS A 3 -35.72 25.46 37.34
C CYS A 3 -36.44 25.24 38.68
N TRP A 4 -36.93 26.32 39.30
CA TRP A 4 -37.72 26.34 40.53
C TRP A 4 -39.11 25.71 40.39
N GLU A 5 -39.78 25.93 39.25
CA GLU A 5 -41.07 25.29 38.95
C GLU A 5 -40.93 23.78 38.76
N VAL A 6 -39.83 23.34 38.14
CA VAL A 6 -39.54 21.91 37.90
C VAL A 6 -39.20 21.18 39.20
N LEU A 7 -38.47 21.83 40.12
CA LEU A 7 -38.15 21.28 41.44
C LEU A 7 -39.29 21.45 42.45
N GLY A 8 -40.27 22.32 42.18
CA GLY A 8 -41.35 22.65 43.11
C GLY A 8 -40.86 23.43 44.34
N LEU A 9 -39.82 24.25 44.18
CA LEU A 9 -39.18 25.00 45.26
C LEU A 9 -39.28 26.51 45.03
N THR A 10 -39.19 27.30 46.10
CA THR A 10 -39.03 28.75 46.02
C THR A 10 -37.58 29.12 45.68
N ARG A 11 -37.36 30.30 45.10
CA ARG A 11 -36.02 30.77 44.65
C ARG A 11 -35.00 30.88 45.79
N ASP A 12 -35.47 31.03 47.03
CA ASP A 12 -34.64 31.19 48.22
C ASP A 12 -34.29 29.85 48.91
N ALA A 13 -34.60 28.70 48.29
CA ALA A 13 -34.37 27.38 48.87
C ALA A 13 -32.86 27.07 48.94
N ASP A 14 -32.36 26.66 50.11
CA ASP A 14 -30.94 26.36 50.34
C ASP A 14 -30.46 25.09 49.61
N THR A 15 -29.15 25.00 49.38
CA THR A 15 -28.50 23.87 48.67
C THR A 15 -28.87 22.50 49.24
N ARG A 16 -29.13 22.41 50.56
CA ARG A 16 -29.56 21.17 51.21
C ARG A 16 -31.00 20.79 50.84
N THR A 17 -31.91 21.75 50.77
CA THR A 17 -33.31 21.53 50.35
C THR A 17 -33.39 21.16 48.88
N ILE A 18 -32.60 21.81 48.01
CA ILE A 18 -32.51 21.47 46.57
C ILE A 18 -32.09 20.01 46.38
N LYS A 19 -31.03 19.55 47.06
CA LYS A 19 -30.55 18.16 46.98
C LYS A 19 -31.58 17.15 47.51
N ARG A 20 -32.26 17.50 48.61
CA ARG A 20 -33.29 16.63 49.20
C ARG A 20 -34.48 16.46 48.25
N GLN A 21 -34.94 17.55 47.64
CA GLN A 21 -36.08 17.52 46.74
C GLN A 21 -35.75 16.81 45.42
N TYR A 22 -34.55 17.04 44.88
CA TYR A 22 -34.05 16.28 43.74
C TYR A 22 -34.05 14.77 44.00
N ALA A 23 -33.59 14.32 45.18
CA ALA A 23 -33.60 12.90 45.54
C ALA A 23 -35.02 12.30 45.69
N VAL A 24 -36.02 13.11 46.03
CA VAL A 24 -37.43 12.69 46.07
C VAL A 24 -37.98 12.55 44.65
N LEU A 25 -37.76 13.54 43.79
CA LEU A 25 -38.23 13.55 42.40
C LEU A 25 -37.51 12.51 41.52
N LEU A 26 -36.25 12.22 41.81
CA LEU A 26 -35.47 11.17 41.15
C LEU A 26 -36.06 9.77 41.36
N LYS A 27 -36.75 9.54 42.49
CA LYS A 27 -37.45 8.26 42.74
C LYS A 27 -38.71 8.13 41.91
N GLN A 28 -39.30 9.24 41.46
CA GLN A 28 -40.50 9.28 40.64
C GLN A 28 -40.18 9.29 39.13
N HIS A 29 -39.11 9.97 38.72
CA HIS A 29 -38.61 9.99 37.34
C HIS A 29 -37.36 9.12 37.22
N ARG A 30 -37.56 7.80 37.20
CA ARG A 30 -36.46 6.86 36.95
C ARG A 30 -36.00 6.97 35.49
N PRO A 31 -34.69 6.95 35.23
CA PRO A 31 -34.14 7.10 33.88
C PRO A 31 -34.59 6.01 32.89
N ASP A 32 -34.97 4.84 33.40
CA ASP A 32 -35.46 3.72 32.59
C ASP A 32 -36.94 3.85 32.19
N GLU A 33 -37.75 4.61 32.94
CA GLU A 33 -39.20 4.75 32.74
C GLU A 33 -39.56 6.09 32.05
N ASP A 34 -38.83 7.18 32.34
CA ASP A 34 -39.02 8.48 31.70
C ASP A 34 -37.67 9.22 31.49
N PRO A 35 -36.95 8.93 30.40
CA PRO A 35 -35.66 9.55 30.11
C PRO A 35 -35.79 11.07 29.86
N SER A 36 -36.92 11.52 29.30
CA SER A 36 -37.17 12.94 29.00
C SER A 36 -37.47 13.76 30.26
N GLY A 37 -38.15 13.18 31.25
CA GLY A 37 -38.41 13.78 32.55
C GLY A 37 -37.17 13.79 33.44
N PHE A 38 -36.37 12.73 33.39
CA PHE A 38 -35.10 12.66 34.09
C PHE A 38 -34.11 13.74 33.61
N GLN A 39 -34.00 13.94 32.29
CA GLN A 39 -33.14 14.98 31.73
C GLN A 39 -33.57 16.39 32.18
N ARG A 40 -34.87 16.70 32.10
CA ARG A 40 -35.41 17.99 32.57
C ARG A 40 -35.19 18.22 34.07
N LEU A 41 -35.32 17.17 34.88
CA LEU A 41 -35.08 17.23 36.32
C LEU A 41 -33.60 17.49 36.63
N ARG A 42 -32.69 16.85 35.89
CA ARG A 42 -31.25 17.03 36.04
C ARG A 42 -30.79 18.43 35.64
N GLU A 43 -31.26 18.93 34.50
CA GLU A 43 -30.99 20.30 34.04
C GLU A 43 -31.49 21.34 35.05
N ALA A 44 -32.69 21.16 35.61
CA ALA A 44 -33.23 22.06 36.63
C ALA A 44 -32.41 22.04 37.93
N TYR A 45 -31.91 20.87 38.35
CA TYR A 45 -31.04 20.72 39.53
C TYR A 45 -29.68 21.40 39.33
N GLU A 46 -29.05 21.20 38.17
CA GLU A 46 -27.77 21.82 37.83
C GLU A 46 -27.90 23.35 37.79
N HIS A 47 -28.95 23.88 37.14
CA HIS A 47 -29.23 25.32 37.13
C HIS A 47 -29.51 25.91 38.52
N ALA A 48 -30.20 25.20 39.41
CA ALA A 48 -30.48 25.69 40.77
C ALA A 48 -29.22 25.72 41.66
N LEU A 49 -28.29 24.78 41.48
CA LEU A 49 -27.00 24.82 42.17
C LEU A 49 -26.09 25.93 41.65
N GLU A 50 -26.14 26.18 40.34
CA GLU A 50 -25.37 27.25 39.72
C GLU A 50 -25.86 28.62 40.18
N TRP A 51 -27.18 28.80 40.33
CA TRP A 51 -27.78 30.00 40.92
C TRP A 51 -27.24 30.32 42.32
N HIS A 52 -27.14 29.32 43.22
CA HIS A 52 -26.53 29.48 44.54
C HIS A 52 -25.03 29.81 44.50
N ARG A 53 -24.32 29.30 43.49
CA ARG A 53 -22.90 29.61 43.29
C ARG A 53 -22.70 31.07 42.86
N PHE A 54 -23.64 31.63 42.09
CA PHE A 54 -23.64 33.03 41.68
C PHE A 54 -24.13 33.98 42.79
N ASP A 55 -25.15 33.61 43.56
CA ASP A 55 -25.62 34.41 44.71
C ASP A 55 -24.56 34.45 45.84
N ALA A 56 -23.83 33.36 46.09
CA ALA A 56 -22.69 33.35 47.01
C ALA A 56 -21.50 34.21 46.54
N ALA A 57 -21.42 34.51 45.24
CA ALA A 57 -20.43 35.44 44.67
C ALA A 57 -20.92 36.90 44.68
N ALA A 58 -22.24 37.12 44.72
CA ALA A 58 -22.86 38.45 44.77
C ALA A 58 -23.01 38.99 46.21
N ASP A 59 -23.05 38.12 47.23
CA ASP A 59 -23.16 38.48 48.65
C ASP A 59 -21.79 38.49 49.37
N SER A 60 -20.77 39.03 48.68
CA SER A 60 -19.56 39.49 49.36
C SER A 60 -19.89 40.77 50.14
N PRO A 61 -19.71 40.81 51.48
CA PRO A 61 -19.93 42.04 52.22
C PRO A 61 -19.01 43.13 51.68
N GLN A 62 -19.58 44.28 51.30
CA GLN A 62 -18.80 45.49 51.10
C GLN A 62 -17.96 45.77 52.36
N PRO A 63 -16.70 46.18 52.23
CA PRO A 63 -15.86 46.44 53.38
C PRO A 63 -16.41 47.67 54.12
N VAL A 64 -17.08 47.42 55.24
CA VAL A 64 -17.26 48.41 56.30
C VAL A 64 -15.88 48.76 56.87
N PRO A 65 -15.55 50.05 57.06
CA PRO A 65 -14.27 50.46 57.61
C PRO A 65 -14.26 50.11 59.10
N VAL A 66 -13.63 48.99 59.45
CA VAL A 66 -13.39 48.59 60.83
C VAL A 66 -11.92 48.81 61.14
N ASP A 67 -11.72 49.48 62.27
CA ASP A 67 -10.46 49.88 62.87
C ASP A 67 -9.33 48.87 62.71
N ILE A 68 -8.15 49.45 62.48
CA ILE A 68 -6.85 48.80 62.32
C ILE A 68 -6.54 47.99 63.58
N VAL A 69 -6.90 46.71 63.57
CA VAL A 69 -6.18 45.69 64.31
C VAL A 69 -5.33 44.96 63.28
N GLN A 70 -4.02 45.19 63.37
CA GLN A 70 -3.01 44.57 62.51
C GLN A 70 -3.23 43.05 62.41
N PRO A 71 -3.45 42.49 61.21
CA PRO A 71 -3.30 41.07 61.03
C PRO A 71 -1.80 40.77 61.11
N ALA A 72 -1.45 39.69 61.80
CA ALA A 72 -0.13 39.10 61.73
C ALA A 72 0.31 38.99 60.26
N THR A 73 1.55 39.39 60.00
CA THR A 73 2.29 39.23 58.74
C THR A 73 1.90 37.98 57.97
N HIS A 74 1.17 38.14 56.86
CA HIS A 74 1.26 37.18 55.76
C HIS A 74 2.66 37.37 55.16
N GLU A 75 3.54 36.40 55.37
CA GLU A 75 4.76 36.27 54.57
C GLU A 75 4.34 36.25 53.09
N ALA A 76 4.89 37.16 52.29
CA ALA A 76 4.71 37.13 50.85
C ALA A 76 5.15 35.75 50.34
N ASP A 77 4.33 35.09 49.53
CA ASP A 77 4.63 33.78 48.94
C ASP A 77 5.74 33.91 47.88
N THR A 78 6.97 34.17 48.34
CA THR A 78 8.18 34.39 47.53
C THR A 78 8.60 33.15 46.75
N ARG A 79 8.00 31.99 47.05
CA ARG A 79 8.26 30.71 46.38
C ARG A 79 7.95 30.76 44.88
N GLY A 80 6.87 31.42 44.49
CA GLY A 80 6.49 31.58 43.08
C GLY A 80 7.49 32.42 42.27
N GLU A 81 7.94 33.54 42.86
CA GLU A 81 8.91 34.45 42.23
C GLU A 81 10.31 33.79 42.13
N GLN A 82 10.72 33.07 43.17
CA GLN A 82 11.97 32.29 43.17
C GLN A 82 11.96 31.20 42.10
N ALA A 83 10.87 30.44 41.99
CA ALA A 83 10.72 29.42 40.96
C ALA A 83 10.75 30.02 39.54
N GLN A 84 10.10 31.18 39.35
CA GLN A 84 10.12 31.88 38.07
C GLN A 84 11.52 32.36 37.69
N ALA A 85 12.31 32.87 38.65
CA ALA A 85 13.69 33.26 38.42
C ALA A 85 14.59 32.06 38.04
N LEU A 86 14.34 30.88 38.60
CA LEU A 86 15.06 29.65 38.27
C LEU A 86 14.76 29.16 36.84
N ILE A 87 13.56 29.42 36.30
CA ILE A 87 13.12 28.97 34.97
C ILE A 87 13.43 29.99 33.86
N ALA A 88 13.37 31.30 34.14
CA ALA A 88 13.50 32.35 33.14
C ALA A 88 14.81 32.32 32.33
N GLY A 89 15.87 31.69 32.86
CA GLY A 89 17.17 31.49 32.18
C GLY A 89 17.65 30.04 32.14
N ALA A 90 16.75 29.06 32.31
CA ALA A 90 17.13 27.66 32.30
C ALA A 90 17.38 27.15 30.87
N THR A 91 18.51 26.47 30.67
CA THR A 91 18.79 25.65 29.48
C THR A 91 18.48 24.18 29.78
N ALA A 92 18.25 23.35 28.76
CA ALA A 92 17.92 21.94 28.94
C ALA A 92 18.97 21.16 29.77
N SER A 93 20.25 21.50 29.64
CA SER A 93 21.34 20.88 30.41
C SER A 93 21.39 21.33 31.87
N ASP A 94 20.87 22.52 32.19
CA ASP A 94 20.93 23.09 33.54
C ASP A 94 19.70 22.72 34.39
N LEU A 95 18.65 22.17 33.79
CA LEU A 95 17.39 21.83 34.45
C LEU A 95 17.57 20.97 35.70
N ALA A 96 18.45 19.97 35.65
CA ALA A 96 18.71 19.10 36.79
C ALA A 96 19.30 19.86 38.00
N ASN A 97 20.18 20.82 37.75
CA ASN A 97 20.77 21.63 38.82
C ASN A 97 19.77 22.67 39.34
N ARG A 98 18.97 23.27 38.45
CA ARG A 98 17.91 24.23 38.81
C ARG A 98 16.80 23.57 39.61
N TYR A 99 16.41 22.35 39.27
CA TYR A 99 15.43 21.58 40.03
C TYR A 99 15.96 21.22 41.43
N ARG A 100 17.24 20.84 41.55
CA ARG A 100 17.86 20.61 42.87
C ARG A 100 17.83 21.88 43.73
N GLN A 101 18.15 23.04 43.16
CA GLN A 101 18.04 24.33 43.85
C GLN A 101 16.59 24.66 44.28
N ALA A 102 15.61 24.30 43.46
CA ALA A 102 14.20 24.46 43.80
C ALA A 102 13.77 23.53 44.95
N MET A 103 14.31 22.31 45.00
CA MET A 103 14.10 21.40 46.13
C MET A 103 14.73 21.94 47.41
N ASP A 104 15.96 22.47 47.35
CA ASP A 104 16.65 23.05 48.51
C ASP A 104 15.94 24.30 49.04
N SER A 105 15.19 25.00 48.18
CA SER A 105 14.46 26.23 48.51
C SER A 105 12.96 26.01 48.80
N ASP A 106 12.52 24.75 48.91
CA ASP A 106 11.11 24.36 49.14
C ASP A 106 10.11 24.98 48.13
N CYS A 107 10.56 25.17 46.88
CA CYS A 107 9.78 25.76 45.78
C CYS A 107 9.65 24.82 44.56
N ALA A 108 9.87 23.52 44.75
CA ALA A 108 9.78 22.49 43.71
C ALA A 108 8.42 22.47 43.00
N ASP A 109 7.33 22.66 43.74
CA ASP A 109 5.95 22.62 43.24
C ASP A 109 5.67 23.75 42.24
N ALA A 110 6.04 24.98 42.62
CA ALA A 110 5.94 26.15 41.75
C ALA A 110 6.86 26.01 40.52
N PHE A 111 8.03 25.39 40.69
CA PHE A 111 8.96 25.11 39.59
C PHE A 111 8.35 24.14 38.58
N GLU A 112 7.77 23.01 39.01
CA GLU A 112 7.14 22.05 38.10
C GLU A 112 5.97 22.67 37.32
N ALA A 113 5.11 23.45 37.97
CA ALA A 113 3.97 24.11 37.32
C ALA A 113 4.41 25.15 36.27
N LEU A 114 5.45 25.93 36.56
CA LEU A 114 6.02 26.90 35.64
C LEU A 114 6.82 26.23 34.51
N LEU A 115 7.50 25.10 34.79
CA LEU A 115 8.18 24.30 33.77
C LEU A 115 7.15 23.74 32.78
N LEU A 116 6.00 23.26 33.26
CA LEU A 116 4.92 22.77 32.41
C LEU A 116 4.37 23.90 31.53
N GLN A 117 4.13 25.08 32.11
CA GLN A 117 3.72 26.25 31.35
C GLN A 117 4.78 26.65 30.30
N ARG A 118 6.06 26.55 30.62
CA ARG A 118 7.15 26.80 29.68
C ARG A 118 7.12 25.80 28.53
N CYS A 119 7.03 24.50 28.80
CA CYS A 119 6.91 23.45 27.77
C CYS A 119 5.73 23.68 26.84
N LEU A 120 4.59 24.17 27.35
CA LEU A 120 3.41 24.46 26.53
C LEU A 120 3.63 25.69 25.61
N ILE A 121 4.42 26.68 26.05
CA ILE A 121 4.69 27.92 25.32
C ILE A 121 5.88 27.76 24.35
N SER A 122 6.94 27.07 24.77
CA SER A 122 8.14 26.83 23.97
C SER A 122 8.12 25.42 23.41
N ALA A 123 8.09 25.29 22.07
CA ALA A 123 8.09 24.01 21.36
C ALA A 123 9.45 23.27 21.38
N ASP A 124 10.30 23.50 22.38
CA ASP A 124 11.57 22.80 22.52
C ASP A 124 11.35 21.45 23.21
N PRO A 125 11.54 20.32 22.49
CA PRO A 125 11.27 18.99 23.02
C PRO A 125 12.18 18.62 24.20
N ALA A 126 13.37 19.24 24.32
CA ALA A 126 14.35 18.88 25.34
C ALA A 126 13.84 19.11 26.78
N PHE A 127 13.03 20.16 26.99
CA PHE A 127 12.41 20.43 28.30
C PHE A 127 11.37 19.35 28.65
N SER A 128 10.54 18.95 27.68
CA SER A 128 9.52 17.92 27.87
C SER A 128 10.13 16.53 28.07
N GLU A 129 11.19 16.19 27.34
CA GLU A 129 11.90 14.92 27.47
C GLU A 129 12.60 14.81 28.83
N TRP A 130 13.25 15.89 29.28
CA TRP A 130 13.85 15.94 30.61
C TRP A 130 12.81 15.77 31.71
N ALA A 131 11.66 16.46 31.61
CA ALA A 131 10.59 16.37 32.60
C ALA A 131 9.96 14.97 32.64
N VAL A 132 9.75 14.32 31.49
CA VAL A 132 9.22 12.95 31.44
C VAL A 132 10.21 11.94 32.01
N THR A 133 11.51 12.11 31.78
CA THR A 133 12.55 11.18 32.26
C THR A 133 12.89 11.34 33.74
N HIS A 134 12.96 12.58 34.26
CA HIS A 134 13.43 12.86 35.62
C HIS A 134 12.29 13.14 36.61
N LEU A 135 11.18 13.71 36.14
CA LEU A 135 9.99 14.01 36.96
C LEU A 135 8.87 13.00 36.75
N HIS A 136 9.08 11.99 35.88
CA HIS A 136 8.12 10.93 35.59
C HIS A 136 6.74 11.45 35.16
N TRP A 137 6.70 12.63 34.53
CA TRP A 137 5.45 13.21 34.00
C TRP A 137 4.76 12.24 33.04
N LEU A 138 3.42 12.23 33.09
CA LEU A 138 2.56 11.34 32.29
C LEU A 138 2.74 9.84 32.59
N SER A 139 3.51 9.46 33.60
CA SER A 139 3.68 8.06 34.00
C SER A 139 2.84 7.75 35.26
N PRO A 140 2.64 6.45 35.58
CA PRO A 140 1.99 6.03 36.83
C PRO A 140 2.72 6.45 38.11
N TRP A 141 3.96 6.94 38.00
CA TRP A 141 4.83 7.29 39.12
C TRP A 141 4.92 8.81 39.36
N GLN A 142 4.03 9.58 38.71
CA GLN A 142 3.92 11.01 38.96
C GLN A 142 3.64 11.27 40.45
N ARG A 143 4.34 12.22 41.06
CA ARG A 143 4.13 12.57 42.47
C ARG A 143 2.73 13.17 42.64
N GLU A 144 1.83 12.42 43.27
CA GLU A 144 0.44 12.86 43.48
C GLU A 144 0.27 13.87 44.64
N VAL A 145 1.25 14.00 45.54
CA VAL A 145 1.17 14.90 46.70
C VAL A 145 2.56 15.53 46.98
N PRO A 146 2.66 16.87 47.12
CA PRO A 146 1.59 17.88 47.07
C PRO A 146 1.12 18.27 45.64
N ASN A 147 1.83 17.81 44.59
CA ASN A 147 1.69 18.31 43.22
C ASN A 147 0.62 17.63 42.38
N CYS A 148 -0.63 18.05 42.51
CA CYS A 148 -1.64 17.80 41.48
C CYS A 148 -1.44 18.79 40.30
N LEU A 149 -0.55 18.47 39.36
CA LEU A 149 -0.45 19.22 38.10
C LEU A 149 -1.81 19.16 37.35
N PRO A 150 -2.29 20.27 36.75
CA PRO A 150 -3.59 20.27 36.07
C PRO A 150 -3.64 19.25 34.91
N GLU A 151 -4.55 18.28 34.99
CA GLU A 151 -4.68 17.19 34.03
C GLU A 151 -4.90 17.69 32.59
N TYR A 152 -5.68 18.76 32.42
CA TYR A 152 -5.87 19.41 31.13
C TYR A 152 -4.56 19.88 30.49
N ARG A 153 -3.65 20.49 31.28
CA ARG A 153 -2.35 20.97 30.77
C ARG A 153 -1.43 19.82 30.39
N LEU A 154 -1.46 18.72 31.15
CA LEU A 154 -0.75 17.49 30.82
C LEU A 154 -1.31 16.85 29.54
N GLY A 155 -2.62 16.89 29.33
CA GLY A 155 -3.26 16.49 28.08
C GLY A 155 -2.75 17.28 26.87
N VAL A 156 -2.69 18.62 26.98
CA VAL A 156 -2.15 19.46 25.90
C VAL A 156 -0.67 19.18 25.63
N LEU A 157 0.14 18.95 26.68
CA LEU A 157 1.54 18.56 26.51
C LEU A 157 1.66 17.23 25.77
N LEU A 158 0.83 16.24 26.13
CA LEU A 158 0.79 14.95 25.46
C LEU A 158 0.46 15.10 23.96
N GLU A 159 -0.51 15.94 23.61
CA GLU A 159 -0.83 16.27 22.21
C GLU A 159 0.37 16.85 21.46
N GLN A 160 1.06 17.83 22.06
CA GLN A 160 2.27 18.43 21.48
C GLN A 160 3.39 17.41 21.27
N MET A 161 3.59 16.49 22.23
CA MET A 161 4.55 15.41 22.11
C MET A 161 4.22 14.48 20.93
N PHE A 162 2.95 14.08 20.78
CA PHE A 162 2.52 13.28 19.63
C PHE A 162 2.73 14.01 18.30
N THR A 163 2.42 15.30 18.23
CA THR A 163 2.67 16.12 17.02
C THR A 163 4.16 16.18 16.69
N HIS A 164 5.04 16.31 17.69
CA HIS A 164 6.48 16.31 17.47
C HIS A 164 6.98 14.95 16.95
N VAL A 165 6.49 13.85 17.53
CA VAL A 165 6.79 12.49 17.07
C VAL A 165 6.34 12.30 15.62
N GLU A 166 5.13 12.74 15.27
CA GLU A 166 4.62 12.68 13.89
C GLU A 166 5.54 13.43 12.92
N GLN A 167 5.90 14.67 13.23
CA GLN A 167 6.79 15.48 12.40
C GLN A 167 8.17 14.85 12.22
N ARG A 168 8.74 14.28 13.30
CA ARG A 168 10.03 13.56 13.25
C ARG A 168 9.93 12.35 12.33
N LEU A 169 8.89 11.52 12.50
CA LEU A 169 8.72 10.29 11.72
C LEU A 169 8.44 10.58 10.23
N VAL A 170 7.59 11.56 9.93
CA VAL A 170 7.32 12.00 8.54
C VAL A 170 8.59 12.55 7.90
N GLY A 171 9.35 13.40 8.60
CA GLY A 171 10.60 13.95 8.09
C GLY A 171 11.64 12.87 7.77
N LEU A 172 11.74 11.82 8.58
CA LEU A 172 12.62 10.68 8.33
C LEU A 172 12.19 9.85 7.11
N LEU A 173 10.88 9.65 6.92
CA LEU A 173 10.33 8.95 5.75
C LEU A 173 10.52 9.74 4.46
N ASP A 174 10.30 11.06 4.49
CA ASP A 174 10.50 11.94 3.33
C ASP A 174 11.97 11.98 2.88
N GLN A 175 12.90 11.89 3.85
CA GLN A 175 14.34 11.79 3.59
C GLN A 175 14.81 10.35 3.27
N GLN A 176 13.90 9.38 3.23
CA GLN A 176 14.18 7.96 2.97
C GLN A 176 15.17 7.32 3.97
N GLN A 177 15.23 7.82 5.21
CA GLN A 177 16.15 7.35 6.24
C GLN A 177 15.53 6.19 7.05
N VAL A 178 15.45 5.01 6.42
CA VAL A 178 14.82 3.81 6.99
C VAL A 178 15.41 3.39 8.34
N GLU A 179 16.74 3.41 8.49
CA GLU A 179 17.39 2.97 9.72
C GLU A 179 17.22 3.97 10.87
N ALA A 180 17.27 5.27 10.57
CA ALA A 180 17.01 6.31 11.58
C ALA A 180 15.54 6.27 12.05
N PHE A 181 14.61 5.96 11.16
CA PHE A 181 13.21 5.75 11.49
C PHE A 181 13.01 4.57 12.44
N LYS A 182 13.63 3.41 12.16
CA LYS A 182 13.58 2.24 13.04
C LYS A 182 14.19 2.54 14.43
N ALA A 183 15.32 3.25 14.46
CA ALA A 183 15.96 3.64 15.71
C ALA A 183 15.05 4.57 16.55
N ALA A 184 14.42 5.57 15.90
CA ALA A 184 13.48 6.46 16.56
C ALA A 184 12.27 5.70 17.14
N LEU A 185 11.72 4.71 16.42
CA LEU A 185 10.61 3.92 16.94
C LEU A 185 11.02 3.02 18.11
N THR A 186 12.22 2.44 18.04
CA THR A 186 12.75 1.61 19.13
C THR A 186 12.94 2.45 20.39
N GLU A 187 13.50 3.66 20.25
CA GLU A 187 13.61 4.66 21.32
C GLU A 187 12.23 5.00 21.92
N LEU A 188 11.23 5.28 21.07
CA LEU A 188 9.87 5.59 21.49
C LEU A 188 9.21 4.44 22.28
N ASN A 189 9.36 3.20 21.83
CA ASN A 189 8.81 2.03 22.53
C ASN A 189 9.43 1.81 23.92
N HIS A 190 10.64 2.32 24.17
CA HIS A 190 11.27 2.25 25.49
C HIS A 190 10.85 3.39 26.44
N THR A 191 10.15 4.42 25.95
CA THR A 191 9.75 5.56 26.77
C THR A 191 8.66 5.21 27.78
N GLU A 192 8.77 5.76 28.99
CA GLU A 192 7.83 5.43 30.08
C GLU A 192 6.41 5.96 29.85
N TRP A 193 6.31 7.14 29.23
CA TRP A 193 5.02 7.78 28.98
C TRP A 193 4.22 7.02 27.92
N LEU A 194 4.82 6.14 27.12
CA LEU A 194 4.09 5.35 26.14
C LEU A 194 3.47 4.07 26.73
N LYS A 195 3.93 3.60 27.91
CA LYS A 195 3.48 2.36 28.58
C LYS A 195 1.95 2.11 28.58
N PRO A 196 1.06 3.11 28.78
CA PRO A 196 -0.38 2.90 28.71
C PRO A 196 -0.89 2.38 27.35
N LEU A 197 -1.80 1.41 27.36
CA LEU A 197 -2.32 0.75 26.15
C LEU A 197 -3.02 1.74 25.18
N ALA A 198 -3.77 2.71 25.72
CA ALA A 198 -4.42 3.73 24.90
C ALA A 198 -3.44 4.59 24.08
N ARG A 199 -2.22 4.82 24.60
CA ARG A 199 -1.18 5.60 23.92
C ARG A 199 -0.46 4.78 22.84
N HIS A 200 -0.28 3.48 23.06
CA HIS A 200 0.19 2.56 22.02
C HIS A 200 -0.80 2.47 20.85
N ALA A 201 -2.10 2.35 21.13
CA ALA A 201 -3.12 2.34 20.07
C ALA A 201 -3.06 3.63 19.22
N ARG A 202 -2.83 4.77 19.87
CA ARG A 202 -2.65 6.05 19.17
C ARG A 202 -1.37 6.13 18.33
N ILE A 203 -0.25 5.56 18.79
CA ILE A 203 0.96 5.44 17.95
C ILE A 203 0.71 4.54 16.75
N ASN A 204 -0.02 3.43 16.90
CA ASN A 204 -0.34 2.57 15.77
C ASN A 204 -1.17 3.29 14.71
N ASP A 205 -2.18 4.08 15.12
CA ASP A 205 -2.96 4.93 14.21
C ASP A 205 -2.08 5.96 13.48
N LEU A 206 -1.20 6.65 14.21
CA LEU A 206 -0.25 7.61 13.64
C LEU A 206 0.72 6.95 12.64
N LEU A 207 1.31 5.80 13.01
CA LEU A 207 2.21 5.04 12.14
C LEU A 207 1.48 4.58 10.88
N ALA A 208 0.26 4.08 11.00
CA ALA A 208 -0.51 3.61 9.86
C ALA A 208 -0.82 4.76 8.88
N ARG A 209 -1.28 5.90 9.39
CA ARG A 209 -1.57 7.10 8.58
C ARG A 209 -0.32 7.67 7.92
N THR A 210 0.79 7.77 8.64
CA THR A 210 2.06 8.31 8.11
C THR A 210 2.61 7.43 6.98
N LEU A 211 2.53 6.10 7.10
CA LEU A 211 2.93 5.16 6.04
C LEU A 211 1.99 5.21 4.82
N LEU A 212 0.69 5.39 5.02
CA LEU A 212 -0.26 5.52 3.92
C LEU A 212 -0.09 6.84 3.17
N ALA A 213 0.20 7.93 3.89
CA ALA A 213 0.42 9.25 3.32
C ALA A 213 1.79 9.40 2.65
N SER A 214 2.79 8.60 3.04
CA SER A 214 4.14 8.72 2.50
C SER A 214 4.19 8.43 1.00
N ARG A 215 5.13 9.07 0.29
CA ARG A 215 5.43 8.74 -1.12
C ARG A 215 6.45 7.61 -1.25
N PHE A 216 7.27 7.42 -0.21
CA PHE A 216 8.29 6.39 -0.15
C PHE A 216 7.72 5.12 0.49
N TRP A 217 8.06 3.95 -0.07
CA TRP A 217 7.71 2.65 0.50
C TRP A 217 8.94 1.74 0.57
N SER A 218 9.06 1.02 1.68
CA SER A 218 10.08 -0.01 1.87
C SER A 218 9.45 -1.23 2.52
N GLU A 219 9.51 -2.37 1.83
CA GLU A 219 9.02 -3.66 2.34
C GLU A 219 9.71 -4.04 3.64
N ALA A 220 11.04 -3.87 3.70
CA ALA A 220 11.81 -4.17 4.90
C ALA A 220 11.40 -3.30 6.10
N LEU A 221 11.07 -2.02 5.88
CA LEU A 221 10.56 -1.15 6.94
C LEU A 221 9.18 -1.62 7.41
N PHE A 222 8.27 -1.93 6.48
CA PHE A 222 6.94 -2.42 6.80
C PHE A 222 6.98 -3.74 7.59
N ASP A 223 7.82 -4.69 7.19
CA ASP A 223 7.97 -5.97 7.91
C ASP A 223 8.54 -5.75 9.32
N THR A 224 9.52 -4.86 9.47
CA THR A 224 10.04 -4.52 10.81
C THR A 224 8.99 -3.85 11.69
N LEU A 225 8.11 -3.03 11.12
CA LEU A 225 7.01 -2.40 11.84
C LEU A 225 5.97 -3.41 12.29
N CYS A 226 5.58 -4.32 11.39
CA CYS A 226 4.67 -5.41 11.73
C CYS A 226 5.23 -6.26 12.87
N ALA A 227 6.53 -6.56 12.85
CA ALA A 227 7.19 -7.31 13.92
C ALA A 227 7.26 -6.53 15.25
N GLN A 228 7.58 -5.23 15.22
CA GLN A 228 7.75 -4.41 16.42
C GLN A 228 6.42 -4.04 17.09
N GLN A 229 5.37 -3.80 16.30
CA GLN A 229 4.05 -3.37 16.79
C GLN A 229 3.03 -4.52 16.83
N ALA A 230 3.47 -5.76 16.59
CA ALA A 230 2.64 -6.96 16.52
C ALA A 230 1.48 -6.85 15.51
N TRP A 231 1.66 -6.14 14.39
CA TRP A 231 0.62 -6.07 13.35
C TRP A 231 0.57 -7.40 12.60
N SER A 232 -0.56 -8.10 12.70
CA SER A 232 -0.70 -9.45 12.18
C SER A 232 -2.15 -9.81 11.91
N ASP A 233 -2.38 -10.61 10.87
CA ASP A 233 -3.70 -11.24 10.59
C ASP A 233 -3.93 -12.49 11.45
N LYS A 234 -2.92 -12.99 12.17
CA LYS A 234 -3.01 -14.22 12.97
C LYS A 234 -3.59 -14.00 14.35
N GLU A 235 -3.51 -12.77 14.85
CA GLU A 235 -3.98 -12.41 16.18
C GLU A 235 -5.44 -11.95 16.13
N LEU A 236 -6.20 -12.26 17.17
CA LEU A 236 -7.63 -11.95 17.25
C LEU A 236 -7.91 -10.44 17.29
N GLU A 237 -6.99 -9.68 17.88
CA GLU A 237 -7.03 -8.23 17.95
C GLU A 237 -5.76 -7.68 17.31
N ASN A 238 -5.86 -7.19 16.07
CA ASN A 238 -4.76 -6.51 15.42
C ASN A 238 -4.59 -5.10 16.03
N PRO A 239 -3.41 -4.73 16.52
CA PRO A 239 -3.17 -3.40 17.07
C PRO A 239 -3.32 -2.25 16.06
N CYS A 240 -3.26 -2.56 14.76
CA CYS A 240 -3.48 -1.58 13.69
C CYS A 240 -4.98 -1.47 13.35
N PRO A 241 -5.57 -0.26 13.38
CA PRO A 241 -6.98 -0.07 13.09
C PRO A 241 -7.32 -0.39 11.62
N GLU A 242 -8.57 -0.81 11.40
CA GLU A 242 -9.17 -0.84 10.06
C GLU A 242 -9.89 0.50 9.80
N PRO A 243 -9.83 1.06 8.57
CA PRO A 243 -9.41 0.43 7.32
C PRO A 243 -7.92 0.57 6.97
N GLU A 244 -7.11 1.18 7.83
CA GLU A 244 -5.71 1.48 7.53
C GLU A 244 -4.89 0.20 7.30
N TRP A 245 -5.12 -0.85 8.09
CA TRP A 245 -4.44 -2.12 7.93
C TRP A 245 -4.66 -2.77 6.56
N SER A 246 -5.91 -2.88 6.11
CA SER A 246 -6.22 -3.43 4.79
C SER A 246 -5.62 -2.60 3.65
N GLN A 247 -5.60 -1.27 3.78
CA GLN A 247 -4.95 -0.38 2.82
C GLN A 247 -3.42 -0.55 2.79
N LEU A 248 -2.77 -0.69 3.96
CA LEU A 248 -1.33 -0.94 4.05
C LEU A 248 -0.95 -2.27 3.41
N LYS A 249 -1.73 -3.33 3.64
CA LYS A 249 -1.52 -4.63 2.98
C LYS A 249 -1.65 -4.51 1.47
N ALA A 250 -2.69 -3.83 0.98
CA ALA A 250 -2.90 -3.62 -0.45
C ALA A 250 -1.73 -2.81 -1.07
N ARG A 251 -1.27 -1.76 -0.38
CA ARG A 251 -0.12 -0.97 -0.79
C ARG A 251 1.17 -1.78 -0.80
N ASN A 252 1.41 -2.60 0.24
CA ASN A 252 2.60 -3.46 0.29
C ASN A 252 2.61 -4.48 -0.87
N ALA A 253 1.47 -5.14 -1.10
CA ALA A 253 1.32 -6.08 -2.21
C ALA A 253 1.57 -5.41 -3.56
N LEU A 254 1.03 -4.19 -3.76
CA LEU A 254 1.24 -3.39 -4.96
C LEU A 254 2.71 -3.06 -5.19
N GLU A 255 3.41 -2.51 -4.18
CA GLU A 255 4.81 -2.11 -4.31
C GLU A 255 5.74 -3.32 -4.47
N ARG A 256 5.48 -4.43 -3.78
CA ARG A 256 6.23 -5.69 -3.95
C ARG A 256 6.05 -6.26 -5.36
N PHE A 257 4.81 -6.30 -5.85
CA PHE A 257 4.51 -6.77 -7.19
C PHE A 257 5.16 -5.87 -8.25
N LYS A 258 5.10 -4.55 -8.07
CA LYS A 258 5.78 -3.58 -8.93
C LYS A 258 7.29 -3.79 -8.92
N ALA A 259 7.95 -3.82 -7.76
CA ALA A 259 9.39 -4.05 -7.67
C ALA A 259 9.81 -5.36 -8.37
N HIS A 260 9.06 -6.44 -8.14
CA HIS A 260 9.32 -7.75 -8.76
C HIS A 260 9.14 -7.72 -10.28
N THR A 261 8.03 -7.18 -10.78
CA THR A 261 7.74 -7.13 -12.22
C THR A 261 8.71 -6.22 -12.98
N PHE A 262 9.08 -5.07 -12.41
CA PHE A 262 10.08 -4.18 -13.01
C PHE A 262 11.48 -4.80 -12.99
N ALA A 263 11.86 -5.50 -11.92
CA ALA A 263 13.10 -6.26 -11.87
C ALA A 263 13.11 -7.33 -12.97
N GLN A 264 12.04 -8.12 -13.11
CA GLN A 264 11.90 -9.11 -14.18
C GLN A 264 11.95 -8.48 -15.58
N ALA A 265 11.33 -7.32 -15.78
CA ALA A 265 11.34 -6.60 -17.05
C ALA A 265 12.74 -6.10 -17.45
N SER A 266 13.60 -5.81 -16.46
CA SER A 266 14.98 -5.37 -16.68
C SER A 266 15.94 -6.50 -17.04
N LEU A 267 15.61 -7.75 -16.68
CA LEU A 267 16.44 -8.91 -16.94
C LEU A 267 16.32 -9.35 -18.41
N ASP A 268 17.45 -9.55 -19.09
CA ASP A 268 17.51 -10.16 -20.42
C ASP A 268 17.50 -11.70 -20.33
N SER A 269 16.46 -12.24 -19.67
CA SER A 269 16.28 -13.67 -19.45
C SER A 269 15.40 -14.31 -20.53
N ARG A 270 15.62 -15.62 -20.77
CA ARG A 270 14.77 -16.45 -21.64
C ARG A 270 13.49 -16.93 -20.94
N ASP A 271 13.37 -16.67 -19.65
CA ASP A 271 12.19 -17.06 -18.88
C ASP A 271 10.92 -16.33 -19.37
N ALA A 272 9.82 -17.06 -19.42
CA ALA A 272 8.56 -16.57 -19.97
C ALA A 272 8.00 -15.39 -19.17
N GLN A 273 8.16 -15.42 -17.85
CA GLN A 273 7.71 -14.33 -16.97
C GLN A 273 8.52 -13.05 -17.21
N CYS A 274 9.84 -13.16 -17.36
CA CYS A 274 10.70 -12.02 -17.65
C CYS A 274 10.39 -11.40 -19.02
N ARG A 275 10.18 -12.25 -20.05
CA ARG A 275 9.78 -11.77 -21.38
C ARG A 275 8.41 -11.09 -21.36
N ALA A 276 7.43 -11.64 -20.67
CA ALA A 276 6.12 -11.03 -20.51
C ALA A 276 6.20 -9.69 -19.77
N ALA A 277 6.91 -9.63 -18.64
CA ALA A 277 7.12 -8.40 -17.88
C ALA A 277 7.82 -7.33 -18.73
N ARG A 278 8.85 -7.72 -19.51
CA ARG A 278 9.56 -6.82 -20.42
C ARG A 278 8.67 -6.33 -21.57
N LEU A 279 7.75 -7.16 -22.07
CA LEU A 279 6.81 -6.72 -23.11
C LEU A 279 5.85 -5.64 -22.57
N LEU A 280 5.31 -5.84 -21.37
CA LEU A 280 4.31 -4.94 -20.77
C LEU A 280 4.94 -3.67 -20.19
N PHE A 281 6.02 -3.78 -19.42
CA PHE A 281 6.62 -2.67 -18.65
C PHE A 281 8.01 -2.24 -19.13
N GLY A 282 8.64 -2.97 -20.05
CA GLY A 282 9.95 -2.60 -20.57
C GLY A 282 9.88 -1.29 -21.37
N ASP A 283 10.94 -0.49 -21.26
CA ASP A 283 11.07 0.77 -21.99
C ASP A 283 11.43 0.50 -23.47
N MET A 284 10.40 0.28 -24.28
CA MET A 284 10.53 -0.01 -25.71
C MET A 284 9.39 0.65 -26.50
N PRO A 285 9.67 1.24 -27.66
CA PRO A 285 8.62 1.72 -28.56
C PRO A 285 7.77 0.56 -29.09
N LEU A 286 6.55 0.87 -29.54
CA LEU A 286 5.57 -0.13 -29.99
C LEU A 286 6.13 -1.04 -31.09
N GLU A 287 6.89 -0.50 -32.04
CA GLU A 287 7.52 -1.30 -33.11
C GLU A 287 8.54 -2.30 -32.58
N GLN A 288 9.35 -1.91 -31.59
CA GLN A 288 10.33 -2.80 -31.00
C GLN A 288 9.64 -3.88 -30.16
N ARG A 289 8.56 -3.54 -29.44
CA ARG A 289 7.71 -4.53 -28.76
C ARG A 289 7.12 -5.55 -29.72
N GLN A 290 6.61 -5.11 -30.87
CA GLN A 290 6.11 -6.01 -31.90
C GLN A 290 7.20 -6.97 -32.43
N ARG A 291 8.42 -6.47 -32.67
CA ARG A 291 9.55 -7.32 -33.10
C ARG A 291 9.96 -8.31 -32.02
N PHE A 292 9.95 -7.88 -30.76
CA PHE A 292 10.24 -8.73 -29.60
C PHE A 292 9.20 -9.84 -29.44
N ALA A 293 7.91 -9.50 -29.56
CA ALA A 293 6.79 -10.42 -29.47
C ALA A 293 6.79 -11.51 -30.56
N ARG A 294 7.45 -11.30 -31.71
CA ARG A 294 7.59 -12.37 -32.73
C ARG A 294 8.36 -13.58 -32.23
N ARG A 295 9.19 -13.42 -31.20
CA ARG A 295 9.97 -14.49 -30.59
C ARG A 295 9.17 -15.26 -29.53
N PHE A 296 7.92 -14.89 -29.29
CA PHE A 296 7.13 -15.48 -28.20
C PHE A 296 6.60 -16.84 -28.63
N GLY A 297 6.68 -17.79 -27.70
CA GLY A 297 5.98 -19.06 -27.78
C GLY A 297 4.71 -19.07 -26.94
N GLU A 298 4.01 -20.19 -26.93
CA GLU A 298 2.86 -20.41 -26.04
C GLU A 298 3.14 -20.13 -24.54
N PRO A 299 4.30 -20.52 -23.95
CA PRO A 299 4.54 -20.21 -22.54
C PRO A 299 4.65 -18.70 -22.27
N ASP A 300 5.19 -17.92 -23.21
CA ASP A 300 5.31 -16.47 -23.07
C ASP A 300 3.96 -15.79 -23.17
N TRP A 301 3.13 -16.24 -24.12
CA TRP A 301 1.76 -15.74 -24.26
C TRP A 301 0.88 -16.12 -23.06
N ASN A 302 1.09 -17.30 -22.48
CA ASN A 302 0.44 -17.68 -21.24
C ASN A 302 0.89 -16.77 -20.08
N ALA A 303 2.19 -16.50 -19.95
CA ALA A 303 2.70 -15.56 -18.96
C ALA A 303 2.15 -14.13 -19.16
N CYS A 304 1.99 -13.68 -20.41
CA CYS A 304 1.34 -12.40 -20.72
C CYS A 304 -0.13 -12.38 -20.28
N ARG A 305 -0.88 -13.48 -20.52
CA ARG A 305 -2.26 -13.62 -20.04
C ARG A 305 -2.33 -13.54 -18.52
N THR A 306 -1.58 -14.38 -17.82
CA THR A 306 -1.55 -14.40 -16.35
C THR A 306 -1.18 -13.02 -15.79
N LEU A 307 -0.18 -12.36 -16.36
CA LEU A 307 0.25 -11.04 -15.91
C LEU A 307 -0.83 -9.97 -16.16
N SER A 308 -1.47 -9.99 -17.32
CA SER A 308 -2.54 -9.05 -17.68
C SER A 308 -3.80 -9.25 -16.82
N GLU A 309 -4.18 -10.51 -16.55
CA GLU A 309 -5.28 -10.85 -15.64
C GLU A 309 -5.00 -10.38 -14.21
N THR A 310 -3.77 -10.60 -13.73
CA THR A 310 -3.33 -10.16 -12.40
C THR A 310 -3.41 -8.63 -12.29
N LEU A 311 -2.98 -7.90 -13.33
CA LEU A 311 -3.06 -6.44 -13.37
C LEU A 311 -4.50 -5.93 -13.31
N LEU A 312 -5.41 -6.50 -14.10
CA LEU A 312 -6.81 -6.06 -14.10
C LEU A 312 -7.52 -6.34 -12.77
N ASN A 313 -7.29 -7.52 -12.19
CA ASN A 313 -8.05 -7.97 -11.03
C ASN A 313 -7.47 -7.46 -9.69
N GLN A 314 -6.14 -7.39 -9.56
CA GLN A 314 -5.49 -7.10 -8.29
C GLN A 314 -4.86 -5.71 -8.26
N PHE A 315 -4.35 -5.19 -9.39
CA PHE A 315 -3.56 -3.95 -9.42
C PHE A 315 -3.97 -3.02 -10.58
N PRO A 316 -5.23 -2.55 -10.62
CA PRO A 316 -5.73 -1.73 -11.73
C PRO A 316 -4.96 -0.42 -11.90
N SER A 317 -4.37 0.12 -10.84
CA SER A 317 -3.52 1.33 -10.88
C SER A 317 -2.29 1.17 -11.77
N LEU A 318 -1.74 -0.04 -11.91
CA LEU A 318 -0.56 -0.30 -12.75
C LEU A 318 -0.92 -0.39 -14.24
N CYS A 319 -2.20 -0.55 -14.60
CA CYS A 319 -2.63 -0.61 -16.00
C CYS A 319 -2.29 0.69 -16.74
N ALA A 320 -2.30 1.83 -16.06
CA ALA A 320 -1.93 3.12 -16.64
C ALA A 320 -0.46 3.20 -17.14
N LEU A 321 0.43 2.36 -16.59
CA LEU A 321 1.82 2.27 -17.02
C LEU A 321 2.00 1.40 -18.28
N THR A 322 0.98 0.62 -18.65
CA THR A 322 1.00 -0.20 -19.86
C THR A 322 0.77 0.65 -21.11
N PRO A 323 1.19 0.18 -22.29
CA PRO A 323 1.11 0.95 -23.52
C PRO A 323 -0.36 1.22 -23.88
N GLY A 324 -0.74 2.50 -23.91
CA GLY A 324 -2.13 2.89 -24.17
C GLY A 324 -3.11 2.59 -23.03
N GLY A 325 -2.62 2.20 -21.85
CA GLY A 325 -3.46 1.92 -20.68
C GLY A 325 -4.23 0.59 -20.74
N ASP A 326 -4.00 -0.22 -21.78
CA ASP A 326 -4.64 -1.52 -21.96
C ASP A 326 -3.62 -2.66 -21.75
N PRO A 327 -3.77 -3.51 -20.71
CA PRO A 327 -2.91 -4.67 -20.50
C PRO A 327 -2.94 -5.70 -21.65
N TYR A 328 -3.99 -5.73 -22.47
CA TYR A 328 -4.20 -6.71 -23.53
C TYR A 328 -3.86 -6.23 -24.94
N PHE A 329 -3.14 -5.11 -25.09
CA PHE A 329 -2.74 -4.55 -26.39
C PHE A 329 -2.07 -5.56 -27.34
N TRP A 330 -1.44 -6.61 -26.80
CA TRP A 330 -0.71 -7.64 -27.54
C TRP A 330 -1.60 -8.79 -28.08
N ARG A 331 -2.89 -8.82 -27.77
CA ARG A 331 -3.81 -9.93 -28.10
C ARG A 331 -3.94 -10.19 -29.61
N ASP A 332 -3.82 -9.13 -30.42
CA ASP A 332 -3.83 -9.27 -31.88
C ASP A 332 -2.56 -9.94 -32.42
N TRP A 333 -1.46 -9.87 -31.67
CA TRP A 333 -0.17 -10.46 -32.07
C TRP A 333 -0.11 -11.96 -31.80
N GLU A 334 -0.70 -12.42 -30.70
CA GLU A 334 -0.81 -13.85 -30.36
C GLU A 334 -1.50 -14.64 -31.49
N ARG A 335 -2.60 -14.11 -32.03
CA ARG A 335 -3.38 -14.75 -33.09
C ARG A 335 -2.61 -14.91 -34.39
N ALA A 336 -1.68 -14.00 -34.69
CA ALA A 336 -0.88 -14.03 -35.90
C ALA A 336 0.17 -15.17 -35.92
N THR A 337 0.59 -15.67 -34.75
CA THR A 337 1.68 -16.66 -34.62
C THR A 337 1.27 -18.14 -34.76
N ARG A 338 -0.02 -18.44 -34.99
CA ARG A 338 -0.48 -19.84 -35.08
C ARG A 338 0.00 -20.54 -36.36
N PRO A 339 0.53 -21.79 -36.29
CA PRO A 339 1.15 -22.49 -37.42
C PRO A 339 0.15 -23.12 -38.42
N TRP A 340 -1.12 -22.67 -38.45
CA TRP A 340 -2.15 -23.15 -39.39
C TRP A 340 -1.68 -23.27 -40.86
N PRO A 341 -0.77 -22.41 -41.37
CA PRO A 341 -0.31 -22.48 -42.74
C PRO A 341 0.50 -23.72 -43.10
N MET A 342 1.18 -24.34 -42.13
CA MET A 342 1.94 -25.58 -42.35
C MET A 342 0.99 -26.75 -42.61
N PHE A 343 -0.14 -26.81 -41.91
CA PHE A 343 -1.13 -27.87 -42.11
C PHE A 343 -1.78 -27.79 -43.50
N VAL A 344 -2.04 -26.58 -44.00
CA VAL A 344 -2.52 -26.39 -45.39
C VAL A 344 -1.45 -26.79 -46.40
N ALA A 345 -0.17 -26.55 -46.10
CA ALA A 345 0.92 -26.99 -46.97
C ALA A 345 1.04 -28.52 -47.04
N LEU A 346 0.79 -29.22 -45.93
CA LEU A 346 0.74 -30.69 -45.90
C LEU A 346 -0.44 -31.26 -46.71
N LEU A 347 -1.56 -30.54 -46.80
CA LEU A 347 -2.65 -30.89 -47.74
C LEU A 347 -2.22 -30.70 -49.19
N GLY A 348 -1.48 -29.62 -49.51
CA GLY A 348 -0.89 -29.41 -50.83
C GLY A 348 0.13 -30.48 -51.21
N MET A 349 0.92 -30.95 -50.24
CA MET A 349 1.82 -32.10 -50.40
C MET A 349 1.03 -33.38 -50.74
N ALA A 350 -0.04 -33.68 -50.01
CA ALA A 350 -0.87 -34.86 -50.23
C ALA A 350 -1.52 -34.85 -51.63
N ALA A 351 -1.97 -33.68 -52.10
CA ALA A 351 -2.47 -33.51 -53.46
C ALA A 351 -1.37 -33.75 -54.51
N GLY A 352 -0.17 -33.20 -54.30
CA GLY A 352 0.99 -33.42 -55.18
C GLY A 352 1.42 -34.89 -55.25
N TRP A 353 1.33 -35.61 -54.13
CA TRP A 353 1.58 -37.06 -54.10
C TRP A 353 0.50 -37.84 -54.85
N ALA A 354 -0.79 -37.54 -54.64
CA ALA A 354 -1.89 -38.22 -55.32
C ALA A 354 -1.83 -38.05 -56.85
N VAL A 355 -1.42 -36.88 -57.34
CA VAL A 355 -1.20 -36.64 -58.79
C VAL A 355 -0.08 -37.52 -59.33
N ARG A 356 1.03 -37.68 -58.60
CA ARG A 356 2.13 -38.56 -58.99
C ARG A 356 1.67 -40.02 -59.03
N ASP A 357 0.93 -40.45 -58.02
CA ASP A 357 0.47 -41.83 -57.89
C ASP A 357 -0.45 -42.22 -59.05
N GLN A 358 -1.40 -41.34 -59.42
CA GLN A 358 -2.27 -41.52 -60.59
C GLN A 358 -1.53 -41.56 -61.93
N GLN A 359 -0.32 -40.98 -62.04
CA GLN A 359 0.46 -40.97 -63.28
C GLN A 359 1.42 -42.17 -63.40
N VAL A 360 1.81 -42.77 -62.28
CA VAL A 360 2.89 -43.76 -62.21
C VAL A 360 2.38 -45.14 -61.84
N THR A 361 1.26 -45.23 -61.13
CA THR A 361 0.74 -46.48 -60.56
C THR A 361 -0.73 -46.69 -60.98
N ASP A 362 -1.13 -47.92 -61.32
CA ASP A 362 -2.50 -48.29 -61.70
C ASP A 362 -3.49 -48.35 -60.51
N HIS A 363 -3.25 -47.58 -59.44
CA HIS A 363 -4.13 -47.55 -58.28
C HIS A 363 -5.49 -46.93 -58.62
N THR A 364 -6.56 -47.52 -58.09
CA THR A 364 -7.91 -46.93 -58.23
C THR A 364 -7.98 -45.58 -57.53
N LEU A 365 -8.79 -44.64 -58.05
CA LEU A 365 -8.94 -43.30 -57.43
C LEU A 365 -9.28 -43.39 -55.94
N MET A 366 -10.09 -44.39 -55.54
CA MET A 366 -10.46 -44.60 -54.13
C MET A 366 -9.26 -45.01 -53.25
N GLU A 367 -8.36 -45.85 -53.75
CA GLU A 367 -7.12 -46.23 -53.05
C GLU A 367 -6.20 -45.03 -52.84
N THR A 368 -6.03 -44.21 -53.88
CA THR A 368 -5.18 -43.00 -53.81
C THR A 368 -5.73 -41.96 -52.84
N LEU A 369 -7.06 -41.77 -52.82
CA LEU A 369 -7.76 -40.91 -51.86
C LEU A 369 -7.66 -41.42 -50.42
N GLY A 370 -7.61 -42.74 -50.21
CA GLY A 370 -7.40 -43.34 -48.90
C GLY A 370 -5.97 -43.19 -48.37
N MET A 371 -4.97 -43.24 -49.25
CA MET A 371 -3.54 -43.20 -48.89
C MET A 371 -2.97 -41.78 -48.75
N ALA A 372 -3.52 -40.79 -49.46
CA ALA A 372 -3.08 -39.40 -49.34
C ALA A 372 -3.15 -38.83 -47.89
N PRO A 373 -4.24 -39.02 -47.12
CA PRO A 373 -4.31 -38.53 -45.74
C PRO A 373 -3.43 -39.32 -44.77
N THR A 374 -3.14 -40.61 -45.04
CA THR A 374 -2.23 -41.39 -44.19
C THR A 374 -0.80 -40.88 -44.31
N TRP A 375 -0.35 -40.55 -45.53
CA TRP A 375 0.94 -39.89 -45.75
C TRP A 375 1.01 -38.50 -45.12
N ALA A 376 -0.06 -37.70 -45.22
CA ALA A 376 -0.13 -36.42 -44.52
C ALA A 376 0.03 -36.61 -43.00
N PHE A 377 -0.69 -37.56 -42.40
CA PHE A 377 -0.59 -37.87 -40.97
C PHE A 377 0.82 -38.35 -40.58
N LEU A 378 1.43 -39.26 -41.34
CA LEU A 378 2.78 -39.77 -41.08
C LEU A 378 3.84 -38.66 -41.08
N ILE A 379 3.67 -37.61 -41.88
CA ILE A 379 4.59 -36.47 -41.96
C ILE A 379 4.27 -35.38 -40.93
N THR A 380 3.04 -35.30 -40.43
CA THR A 380 2.69 -34.34 -39.36
C THR A 380 3.51 -34.57 -38.09
N ILE A 381 3.75 -35.82 -37.71
CA ILE A 381 4.52 -36.17 -36.50
C ILE A 381 5.96 -35.65 -36.56
N PRO A 382 6.78 -35.97 -37.59
CA PRO A 382 8.13 -35.43 -37.71
C PRO A 382 8.13 -33.91 -37.92
N ALA A 383 7.12 -33.34 -38.60
CA ALA A 383 6.98 -31.89 -38.71
C ALA A 383 6.79 -31.22 -37.33
N LEU A 384 5.91 -31.77 -36.49
CA LEU A 384 5.69 -31.30 -35.13
C LEU A 384 6.92 -31.51 -34.25
N MET A 385 7.62 -32.63 -34.37
CA MET A 385 8.87 -32.87 -33.64
C MET A 385 9.99 -31.89 -34.04
N ILE A 386 10.18 -31.65 -35.34
CA ILE A 386 11.12 -30.65 -35.82
C ILE A 386 10.77 -29.29 -35.22
N LEU A 387 9.51 -28.86 -35.27
CA LEU A 387 9.10 -27.58 -34.69
C LEU A 387 9.28 -27.52 -33.16
N ALA A 388 8.99 -28.61 -32.45
CA ALA A 388 9.10 -28.69 -30.99
C ALA A 388 10.56 -28.58 -30.52
N ILE A 389 11.51 -29.15 -31.26
CA ILE A 389 12.95 -29.10 -30.93
C ILE A 389 13.57 -27.79 -31.44
N TRP A 390 13.16 -27.34 -32.63
CA TRP A 390 13.77 -26.21 -33.32
C TRP A 390 13.43 -24.85 -32.70
N ARG A 391 12.20 -24.66 -32.23
CA ARG A 391 11.75 -23.40 -31.60
C ARG A 391 12.57 -23.02 -30.36
N PRO A 392 12.73 -23.88 -29.33
CA PRO A 392 13.53 -23.53 -28.16
C PRO A 392 15.02 -23.38 -28.47
N ALA A 393 15.55 -24.12 -29.45
CA ALA A 393 16.95 -24.00 -29.86
C ALA A 393 17.27 -22.66 -30.55
N THR A 394 16.27 -22.02 -31.15
CA THR A 394 16.45 -20.80 -31.97
C THR A 394 16.17 -19.50 -31.22
N ASP A 395 15.68 -19.57 -29.98
CA ASP A 395 15.33 -18.40 -29.16
C ASP A 395 16.51 -17.44 -28.90
N GLY A 396 17.75 -17.94 -28.90
CA GLY A 396 18.96 -17.14 -28.71
C GLY A 396 19.47 -16.40 -29.97
N TYR A 397 18.94 -16.71 -31.15
CA TYR A 397 19.47 -16.20 -32.42
C TYR A 397 18.70 -14.99 -32.98
N GLY A 398 17.87 -14.33 -32.16
CA GLY A 398 17.00 -13.24 -32.59
C GLY A 398 17.72 -12.09 -33.30
N GLU A 399 18.91 -11.71 -32.83
CA GLU A 399 19.71 -10.64 -33.47
C GLU A 399 20.25 -11.05 -34.85
N ILE A 400 20.58 -12.33 -35.02
CA ILE A 400 21.02 -12.87 -36.31
C ILE A 400 19.84 -12.94 -37.28
N ASP A 401 18.67 -13.30 -36.77
CA ASP A 401 17.44 -13.35 -37.55
C ASP A 401 17.01 -11.97 -38.08
N ASP A 402 17.20 -10.92 -37.28
CA ASP A 402 16.97 -9.54 -37.71
C ASP A 402 17.93 -9.11 -38.84
N ARG A 403 19.18 -9.59 -38.83
CA ARG A 403 20.14 -9.37 -39.94
C ARG A 403 19.78 -10.13 -41.22
N LEU A 404 19.09 -11.27 -41.08
CA LEU A 404 18.64 -12.11 -42.20
C LEU A 404 17.23 -11.76 -42.71
N ALA A 405 16.58 -10.75 -42.14
CA ALA A 405 15.31 -10.20 -42.60
C ALA A 405 15.23 -9.81 -44.11
N PRO A 406 16.30 -9.39 -44.82
CA PRO A 406 16.22 -9.22 -46.28
C PRO A 406 16.09 -10.55 -47.04
N LEU A 407 16.70 -11.64 -46.56
CA LEU A 407 16.61 -12.97 -47.17
C LEU A 407 15.22 -13.59 -46.96
N SER A 408 14.61 -13.39 -45.78
CA SER A 408 13.27 -13.92 -45.50
C SER A 408 12.19 -13.32 -46.42
N ARG A 409 12.34 -12.06 -46.83
CA ARG A 409 11.46 -11.38 -47.79
C ARG A 409 11.47 -12.00 -49.19
N TRP A 410 12.54 -12.67 -49.58
CA TRP A 410 12.65 -13.33 -50.88
C TRP A 410 12.03 -14.74 -50.88
N LEU A 411 12.21 -15.48 -49.78
CA LEU A 411 11.74 -16.87 -49.66
C LEU A 411 10.28 -17.01 -49.21
N SER A 412 9.72 -15.99 -48.55
CA SER A 412 8.34 -16.00 -48.08
C SER A 412 7.64 -14.68 -48.38
N PHE A 413 6.48 -14.76 -49.01
CA PHE A 413 5.64 -13.58 -49.32
C PHE A 413 4.75 -13.11 -48.16
N ARG A 414 4.89 -13.69 -46.96
CA ARG A 414 4.08 -13.32 -45.79
C ARG A 414 4.47 -11.96 -45.21
N ARG A 415 3.47 -11.26 -44.67
CA ARG A 415 3.66 -10.02 -43.90
C ARG A 415 3.05 -10.15 -42.51
N PRO A 416 3.79 -9.78 -41.44
CA PRO A 416 5.20 -9.38 -41.46
C PRO A 416 6.14 -10.53 -41.91
N SER A 417 7.34 -10.18 -42.39
CA SER A 417 8.31 -11.17 -42.89
C SER A 417 8.65 -12.16 -41.77
N PRO A 418 8.49 -13.47 -42.00
CA PRO A 418 8.76 -14.48 -40.99
C PRO A 418 10.25 -14.49 -40.62
N LEU A 419 10.53 -14.92 -39.40
CA LEU A 419 11.89 -15.07 -38.90
C LEU A 419 12.58 -16.21 -39.68
N PHE A 420 13.76 -15.94 -40.25
CA PHE A 420 14.39 -16.85 -41.20
C PHE A 420 14.80 -18.16 -40.52
N ILE A 421 15.53 -18.06 -39.42
CA ILE A 421 16.05 -19.20 -38.67
C ILE A 421 14.91 -19.91 -37.94
N ARG A 422 14.00 -19.16 -37.31
CA ARG A 422 12.93 -19.75 -36.50
C ARG A 422 11.79 -20.38 -37.33
N GLU A 423 11.42 -19.78 -38.46
CA GLU A 423 10.19 -20.15 -39.19
C GLU A 423 10.44 -20.66 -40.61
N ILE A 424 11.38 -20.07 -41.37
CA ILE A 424 11.64 -20.48 -42.76
C ILE A 424 12.49 -21.76 -42.81
N LEU A 425 13.62 -21.77 -42.10
CA LEU A 425 14.58 -22.87 -42.12
C LEU A 425 13.96 -24.25 -41.77
N PRO A 426 13.16 -24.42 -40.70
CA PRO A 426 12.54 -25.71 -40.41
C PRO A 426 11.47 -26.10 -41.46
N CYS A 427 10.78 -25.15 -42.07
CA CYS A 427 9.82 -25.43 -43.13
C CYS A 427 10.48 -25.96 -44.40
N TRP A 428 11.66 -25.46 -44.76
CA TRP A 428 12.44 -25.95 -45.91
C TRP A 428 13.17 -27.25 -45.60
N LEU A 429 13.66 -27.46 -44.37
CA LEU A 429 14.16 -28.76 -43.93
C LEU A 429 13.08 -29.84 -44.03
N LEU A 430 11.85 -29.54 -43.61
CA LEU A 430 10.71 -30.43 -43.80
C LEU A 430 10.43 -30.68 -45.29
N GLY A 431 10.49 -29.63 -46.12
CA GLY A 431 10.36 -29.76 -47.57
C GLY A 431 11.40 -30.70 -48.18
N ALA A 432 12.66 -30.60 -47.76
CA ALA A 432 13.72 -31.50 -48.19
C ALA A 432 13.45 -32.95 -47.76
N LEU A 433 12.94 -33.17 -46.54
CA LEU A 433 12.53 -34.50 -46.07
C LEU A 433 11.37 -35.06 -46.88
N ILE A 434 10.37 -34.25 -47.21
CA ILE A 434 9.25 -34.60 -48.10
C ILE A 434 9.79 -35.01 -49.48
N TRP A 435 10.75 -34.26 -50.02
CA TRP A 435 11.35 -34.58 -51.31
C TRP A 435 12.07 -35.94 -51.31
N VAL A 436 12.82 -36.26 -50.26
CA VAL A 436 13.53 -37.53 -50.12
C VAL A 436 12.58 -38.71 -49.97
N ILE A 437 11.47 -38.56 -49.23
CA ILE A 437 10.54 -39.67 -48.93
C ILE A 437 9.48 -39.85 -50.03
N LEU A 438 8.83 -38.75 -50.47
CA LEU A 438 7.67 -38.77 -51.35
C LEU A 438 7.96 -38.30 -52.79
N GLY A 439 9.17 -37.77 -53.03
CA GLY A 439 9.63 -37.35 -54.35
C GLY A 439 9.26 -35.92 -54.75
N PRO A 440 9.61 -35.52 -56.00
CA PRO A 440 9.56 -34.13 -56.46
C PRO A 440 8.13 -33.54 -56.55
N TYR A 441 7.14 -34.33 -56.93
CA TYR A 441 5.76 -33.86 -57.07
C TYR A 441 5.12 -33.46 -55.73
N ALA A 442 5.38 -34.22 -54.66
CA ALA A 442 4.92 -33.89 -53.32
C ALA A 442 5.60 -32.62 -52.79
N PHE A 443 6.90 -32.44 -53.07
CA PHE A 443 7.64 -31.23 -52.74
C PHE A 443 7.12 -29.99 -53.49
N ILE A 444 6.82 -30.13 -54.79
CA ILE A 444 6.22 -29.04 -55.58
C ILE A 444 4.84 -28.68 -55.02
N GLY A 445 3.99 -29.65 -54.71
CA GLY A 445 2.68 -29.42 -54.09
C GLY A 445 2.78 -28.69 -52.74
N TYR A 446 3.74 -29.08 -51.91
CA TYR A 446 4.05 -28.42 -50.63
C TYR A 446 4.55 -26.97 -50.82
N GLY A 447 5.49 -26.74 -51.74
CA GLY A 447 6.04 -25.42 -52.01
C GLY A 447 5.01 -24.46 -52.61
N VAL A 448 4.23 -24.92 -53.59
CA VAL A 448 3.17 -24.12 -54.23
C VAL A 448 2.10 -23.72 -53.23
N SER A 449 1.65 -24.65 -52.38
CA SER A 449 0.65 -24.33 -51.34
C SER A 449 1.17 -23.34 -50.31
N LEU A 450 2.44 -23.43 -49.87
CA LEU A 450 3.05 -22.44 -48.98
C LEU A 450 3.10 -21.04 -49.59
N GLN A 451 3.51 -20.92 -50.86
CA GLN A 451 3.61 -19.64 -51.55
C GLN A 451 2.23 -19.05 -51.87
N ALA A 452 1.29 -19.88 -52.35
CA ALA A 452 -0.10 -19.51 -52.57
C ALA A 452 -0.76 -18.98 -51.30
N LEU A 453 -0.53 -19.62 -50.15
CA LEU A 453 -1.07 -19.15 -48.88
C LEU A 453 -0.43 -17.83 -48.42
N GLY A 454 0.87 -17.65 -48.67
CA GLY A 454 1.55 -16.38 -48.41
C GLY A 454 0.99 -15.22 -49.25
N ILE A 455 0.67 -15.49 -50.52
CA ILE A 455 0.04 -14.52 -51.43
C ILE A 455 -1.41 -14.24 -51.01
N ALA A 456 -2.19 -15.27 -50.65
CA ALA A 456 -3.56 -15.12 -50.19
C ALA A 456 -3.63 -14.29 -48.89
N GLN A 457 -2.73 -14.54 -47.94
CA GLN A 457 -2.62 -13.71 -46.72
C GLN A 457 -2.23 -12.27 -47.02
N ARG A 458 -1.47 -12.00 -48.08
CA ARG A 458 -1.11 -10.64 -48.50
C ARG A 458 -2.29 -9.90 -49.16
N LEU A 459 -3.14 -10.61 -49.89
CA LEU A 459 -4.29 -10.03 -50.61
C LEU A 459 -5.52 -9.88 -49.71
N PHE A 460 -5.76 -10.83 -48.81
CA PHE A 460 -6.95 -10.89 -47.95
C PHE A 460 -6.67 -10.59 -46.48
N GLY A 461 -5.41 -10.52 -46.07
CA GLY A 461 -5.04 -10.12 -44.71
C GLY A 461 -5.40 -8.66 -44.48
N ARG A 462 -6.28 -8.42 -43.49
CA ARG A 462 -6.62 -7.07 -43.03
C ARG A 462 -5.31 -6.30 -42.77
N ARG A 463 -5.21 -5.11 -43.37
CA ARG A 463 -4.30 -4.06 -42.90
C ARG A 463 -4.81 -3.60 -41.53
N GLY A 464 -4.41 -4.32 -40.48
CA GLY A 464 -4.54 -3.92 -39.09
C GLY A 464 -3.23 -3.30 -38.66
#